data_AF-A0A8X6SX86-F1
#
_entry.id   AF-A0A8X6SX86-F1
#
_cell.length_a   1.000
_cell.length_b   1.000
_cell.length_c   1.000
_cell.angle_alpha   90.00
_cell.angle_beta   90.00
_cell.angle_gamma   90.00
#
_symmetry.space_group_name_H-M   'P 1'
#
loop_
_entity.id
_entity.type
_entity.pdbx_description
1 polymer ?
#
loop_
_entity_poly.entity_id
_entity_poly.type
_entity_poly.pdbx_seq_one_letter_code
_entity_poly.pdbx_strand_id
1 'polypeptide(L)'
;MIQHVERKRPLLRNSFLLHHDNARPHIARCVLDVSQQNNVEILPHPLYSPDLTPCDFWLFLQLKKPLRGERFASNKACAKHLQHIRRSGFSLSSNPIVFNKA
;
A
#
# COMPACT_ATOMS: atom_id res chain seq x y z
N MET A 1 7.10 -4.41 -8.32
CA MET A 1 5.88 -4.68 -7.49
C MET A 1 5.30 -6.06 -7.79
N ILE A 2 4.91 -6.34 -9.03
CA ILE A 2 4.29 -7.63 -9.46
C ILE A 2 5.10 -8.85 -9.02
N GLN A 3 6.39 -8.91 -9.36
CA GLN A 3 7.30 -10.00 -8.94
C GLN A 3 7.34 -10.21 -7.41
N HIS A 4 7.17 -9.15 -6.62
CA HIS A 4 7.15 -9.26 -5.16
C HIS A 4 5.85 -9.91 -4.66
N VAL A 5 4.71 -9.58 -5.30
CA VAL A 5 3.42 -10.19 -5.00
C VAL A 5 3.45 -11.66 -5.38
N GLU A 6 3.91 -12.01 -6.58
CA GLU A 6 4.02 -13.41 -7.03
C GLU A 6 4.87 -14.25 -6.07
N ARG A 7 6.00 -13.70 -5.60
CA ARG A 7 6.89 -14.40 -4.68
C ARG A 7 6.32 -14.53 -3.26
N LYS A 8 5.60 -13.52 -2.76
CA LYS A 8 5.13 -13.48 -1.36
C LYS A 8 3.72 -14.03 -1.18
N ARG A 9 2.89 -13.97 -2.22
CA ARG A 9 1.49 -14.36 -2.23
C ARG A 9 1.15 -15.01 -3.58
N PRO A 10 1.70 -16.20 -3.87
CA PRO A 10 1.49 -16.88 -5.15
C PRO A 10 0.02 -17.17 -5.45
N LEU A 11 -0.83 -17.31 -4.41
CA LEU A 11 -2.27 -17.53 -4.55
C LEU A 11 -3.05 -16.33 -5.13
N LEU A 12 -2.48 -15.13 -5.06
CA LEU A 12 -3.10 -13.92 -5.60
C LEU A 12 -2.67 -13.61 -7.04
N ARG A 13 -1.92 -14.51 -7.68
CA ARG A 13 -1.44 -14.31 -9.05
C ARG A 13 -2.64 -14.08 -9.98
N ASN A 14 -2.65 -12.92 -10.64
CA ASN A 14 -3.69 -12.46 -11.57
C ASN A 14 -5.09 -12.24 -10.97
N SER A 15 -5.24 -12.23 -9.64
CA SER A 15 -6.55 -12.07 -8.99
C SER A 15 -6.63 -10.89 -8.01
N PHE A 16 -5.56 -10.10 -7.90
CA PHE A 16 -5.51 -8.94 -7.03
C PHE A 16 -5.86 -7.64 -7.77
N LEU A 17 -6.64 -6.79 -7.10
CA LEU A 17 -6.89 -5.42 -7.52
C LEU A 17 -5.85 -4.50 -6.88
N LEU A 18 -5.29 -3.58 -7.67
CA LEU A 18 -4.39 -2.55 -7.17
C LEU A 18 -5.17 -1.26 -6.91
N HIS A 19 -5.16 -0.78 -5.67
CA HIS A 19 -5.70 0.52 -5.32
C HIS A 19 -4.55 1.50 -5.03
N HIS A 20 -4.50 2.61 -5.75
CA HIS A 20 -3.61 3.74 -5.53
C HIS A 20 -4.35 5.05 -5.83
N ASP A 21 -3.81 6.18 -5.39
CA ASP A 21 -4.36 7.50 -5.69
C ASP A 21 -4.07 7.92 -7.14
N ASN A 22 -4.72 8.99 -7.60
CA ASN A 22 -4.57 9.50 -8.97
C ASN A 22 -3.37 10.47 -9.13
N ALA A 23 -2.33 10.35 -8.30
CA ALA A 23 -1.14 11.19 -8.47
C ALA A 23 -0.53 10.99 -9.87
N ARG A 24 0.05 12.07 -10.43
CA ARG A 24 0.58 12.08 -11.81
C ARG A 24 1.48 10.88 -12.16
N PRO A 25 2.38 10.40 -11.28
CA PRO A 25 3.19 9.22 -11.57
C PRO A 25 2.38 7.93 -11.71
N HIS A 26 1.25 7.80 -11.01
CA HIS A 26 0.43 6.59 -11.01
C HIS A 26 -0.50 6.49 -12.21
N ILE A 27 -0.95 7.64 -12.74
CA ILE A 27 -1.76 7.72 -13.96
C ILE A 27 -0.92 7.93 -15.23
N ALA A 28 0.41 7.96 -15.10
CA ALA A 28 1.30 8.11 -16.23
C ALA A 28 1.12 6.94 -17.21
N ARG A 29 1.16 7.24 -18.51
CA ARG A 29 0.90 6.25 -19.56
C ARG A 29 1.79 5.01 -19.43
N CYS A 30 3.07 5.22 -19.15
CA CYS A 30 4.03 4.13 -18.96
C CYS A 30 3.66 3.20 -17.80
N VAL A 31 3.03 3.70 -16.74
CA VAL A 31 2.58 2.89 -15.60
C VAL A 31 1.32 2.12 -15.95
N LEU A 32 0.37 2.74 -16.65
CA LEU A 32 -0.84 2.07 -17.13
C LEU A 32 -0.52 0.94 -18.12
N ASP A 33 0.40 1.18 -19.06
CA ASP A 33 0.82 0.18 -20.04
C ASP A 33 1.47 -1.02 -19.33
N VAL A 34 2.35 -0.79 -18.35
CA VAL A 34 2.95 -1.86 -17.54
C VAL A 34 1.89 -2.63 -16.75
N SER A 35 0.91 -1.95 -16.15
CA SER A 35 -0.18 -2.62 -15.42
C SER A 35 -1.01 -3.51 -16.35
N GLN A 36 -1.35 -3.03 -17.55
CA GLN A 36 -2.08 -3.80 -18.56
C GLN A 36 -1.27 -5.02 -19.03
N GLN A 37 0.02 -4.86 -19.34
CA GLN A 37 0.90 -5.96 -19.75
C GLN A 37 0.99 -7.08 -18.71
N ASN A 38 0.85 -6.73 -17.42
CA ASN A 38 0.93 -7.68 -16.32
C ASN A 38 -0.45 -8.14 -15.81
N ASN A 39 -1.53 -7.84 -16.53
CA ASN A 39 -2.92 -8.15 -16.14
C ASN A 39 -3.27 -7.67 -14.72
N VAL A 40 -2.76 -6.51 -14.32
CA VAL A 40 -3.07 -5.88 -13.04
C VAL A 40 -4.23 -4.93 -13.23
N GLU A 41 -5.37 -5.27 -12.64
CA GLU A 41 -6.55 -4.41 -12.64
C GLU A 41 -6.39 -3.32 -11.57
N ILE A 42 -6.56 -2.07 -11.99
CA ILE A 42 -6.47 -0.89 -11.11
C ILE A 42 -7.88 -0.53 -10.67
N LEU A 43 -8.10 -0.48 -9.36
CA LEU A 43 -9.37 -0.04 -8.79
C LEU A 43 -9.52 1.48 -9.01
N PRO A 44 -10.63 1.96 -9.61
CA PRO A 44 -10.81 3.38 -9.86
C PRO A 44 -10.86 4.15 -8.54
N HIS A 45 -10.03 5.19 -8.46
CA HIS A 45 -9.99 6.09 -7.31
C HIS A 45 -10.62 7.43 -7.68
N PRO A 46 -11.54 8.00 -6.87
CA PRO A 46 -12.10 9.33 -7.12
C PRO A 46 -11.05 10.43 -6.89
N LEU A 47 -11.28 11.59 -7.50
CA LEU A 47 -10.35 12.71 -7.41
C LEU A 47 -10.42 13.33 -6.00
N TYR A 48 -9.26 13.53 -5.37
CA TYR A 48 -9.11 14.16 -4.04
C TYR A 48 -9.85 13.43 -2.89
N SER A 49 -9.77 12.10 -2.84
CA SER A 49 -10.38 11.29 -1.76
C SER A 49 -9.36 10.54 -0.89
N PRO A 50 -8.55 11.27 -0.09
CA PRO A 50 -7.59 10.66 0.83
C PRO A 50 -8.26 9.87 1.97
N ASP A 51 -9.56 10.05 2.18
CA ASP A 51 -10.40 9.25 3.07
C ASP A 51 -10.67 7.85 2.53
N LEU A 52 -10.59 7.66 1.21
CA LEU A 52 -10.86 6.39 0.55
C LEU A 52 -9.61 5.53 0.34
N THR A 53 -8.41 6.06 0.57
CA THR A 53 -7.17 5.29 0.50
C THR A 53 -6.88 4.60 1.84
N PRO A 54 -6.91 3.24 1.90
CA PRO A 54 -6.62 2.52 3.15
C PRO A 54 -5.23 2.81 3.72
N CYS A 55 -4.28 3.15 2.83
CA CYS A 55 -2.93 3.54 3.22
C CYS A 55 -2.93 4.85 4.01
N ASP A 56 -3.65 5.87 3.53
CA ASP A 56 -3.68 7.17 4.18
C ASP A 56 -4.57 7.19 5.42
N PHE A 57 -5.74 6.55 5.34
CA PHE A 57 -6.69 6.48 6.44
C PHE A 57 -6.25 5.59 7.61
N TRP A 58 -5.58 4.47 7.34
CA TRP A 58 -5.26 3.50 8.39
C TRP A 58 -3.76 3.31 8.59
N LEU A 59 -3.03 2.96 7.53
CA LEU A 59 -1.63 2.55 7.67
C LEU A 59 -0.74 3.69 8.21
N PHE A 60 -0.86 4.89 7.65
CA PHE A 60 -0.05 6.03 8.12
C PHE A 60 -0.44 6.48 9.54
N LEU A 61 -1.70 6.34 9.94
CA LEU A 61 -2.10 6.58 11.34
C LEU A 61 -1.46 5.59 12.30
N GLN A 62 -1.39 4.31 11.93
CA GLN A 62 -0.73 3.30 12.77
C GLN A 62 0.79 3.51 12.83
N LEU A 63 1.41 3.97 11.73
CA LEU A 63 2.84 4.26 11.67
C LEU A 63 3.22 5.55 12.42
N LYS A 64 2.33 6.53 12.52
CA LYS A 64 2.61 7.79 13.24
C LYS A 64 2.96 7.59 14.72
N LYS A 65 2.33 6.63 15.39
CA LYS A 65 2.56 6.37 16.82
C LYS A 65 4.00 5.94 17.14
N PRO A 66 4.54 4.84 16.56
CA PRO A 66 5.91 4.40 16.85
C PRO A 66 6.98 5.32 16.25
N LEU A 67 6.65 6.12 15.22
CA LEU A 67 7.59 7.07 14.64
C LEU A 67 7.63 8.43 15.35
N ARG A 68 6.74 8.67 16.32
CA ARG A 68 6.62 9.98 16.97
C ARG A 68 7.84 10.25 17.84
N GLY A 69 8.56 11.33 17.53
CA GLY A 69 9.72 11.78 18.32
C GLY A 69 11.02 11.05 18.00
N GLU A 70 10.97 10.03 17.16
CA GLU A 70 12.16 9.30 16.71
C GLU A 70 12.99 10.14 15.73
N ARG A 71 14.31 10.14 15.91
CA ARG A 71 15.28 10.76 15.00
C ARG A 71 16.21 9.68 14.47
N PHE A 72 16.24 9.52 13.16
CA PHE A 72 17.09 8.54 12.51
C PHE A 72 18.34 9.21 11.93
N ALA A 73 19.51 8.69 12.25
CA ALA A 73 20.78 9.16 11.71
C ALA A 73 20.99 8.78 10.22
N SER A 74 20.19 7.86 9.69
CA SER A 74 20.25 7.47 8.28
C SER A 74 18.96 6.82 7.79
N ASN A 75 18.76 6.83 6.47
CA ASN A 75 17.66 6.11 5.82
C ASN A 75 17.67 4.60 6.13
N LYS A 76 18.85 4.00 6.30
CA LYS A 76 19.00 2.59 6.68
C LYS A 76 18.46 2.32 8.09
N ALA A 77 18.76 3.21 9.04
CA ALA A 77 18.25 3.10 10.41
C ALA A 77 16.71 3.22 10.43
N CYS A 78 16.15 4.19 9.69
CA CYS A 78 14.70 4.34 9.53
C CYS A 78 14.06 3.10 8.91
N ALA A 79 14.61 2.57 7.81
CA ALA A 79 14.10 1.38 7.15
C ALA A 79 14.13 0.14 8.06
N LYS A 80 15.19 -0.02 8.87
CA LYS A 80 15.28 -1.12 9.85
C LYS A 80 14.22 -0.99 10.94
N HIS A 81 13.97 0.23 11.43
CA HIS A 81 12.93 0.49 12.41
C HIS A 81 11.52 0.21 11.83
N LEU A 82 11.24 0.65 10.60
CA LEU A 82 10.00 0.33 9.89
C LEU A 82 9.81 -1.18 9.68
N GLN A 83 10.88 -1.92 9.38
CA GLN A 83 10.82 -3.38 9.29
C GLN A 83 10.50 -4.01 10.64
N HIS A 84 11.02 -3.46 11.74
CA HIS A 84 10.69 -3.93 13.09
C HIS A 84 9.20 -3.69 13.42
N ILE A 85 8.67 -2.49 13.14
CA ILE A 85 7.24 -2.17 13.30
C ILE A 85 6.37 -3.13 12.48
N ARG A 86 6.75 -3.38 11.23
CA ARG A 86 6.03 -4.32 10.35
C ARG A 86 6.01 -5.75 10.92
N ARG A 87 7.07 -6.19 11.61
CA ARG A 87 7.17 -7.55 12.18
C ARG A 87 6.48 -7.70 13.53
N SER A 88 6.43 -6.64 14.32
CA SER A 88 5.73 -6.61 15.62
C SER A 88 4.20 -6.63 15.48
N GLY A 89 3.69 -6.37 14.27
CA GLY A 89 2.27 -6.42 13.95
C GLY A 89 1.54 -5.19 14.47
N PHE A 90 0.62 -4.65 13.67
CA PHE A 90 -0.32 -3.65 14.16
C PHE A 90 -1.37 -4.39 15.01
N SER A 91 -1.61 -3.99 16.25
CA SER A 91 -2.71 -4.57 17.02
C SER A 91 -4.02 -4.26 16.28
N LEU A 92 -4.62 -5.28 15.66
CA LEU A 92 -5.90 -5.19 14.97
C LEU A 92 -7.03 -5.03 15.99
N SER A 93 -7.10 -3.87 16.67
CA SER A 93 -8.35 -3.45 17.29
C SER A 93 -9.16 -2.74 16.21
N SER A 94 -10.16 -3.47 15.72
CA SER A 94 -11.39 -2.99 15.09
C SER A 94 -11.35 -2.69 13.58
N ASN A 95 -12.00 -3.61 12.87
CA ASN A 95 -12.67 -3.52 11.57
C ASN A 95 -11.85 -3.90 10.31
N PRO A 96 -12.13 -5.07 9.68
CA PRO A 96 -11.65 -5.34 8.34
C PRO A 96 -12.39 -4.44 7.35
N ILE A 97 -11.64 -3.62 6.60
CA ILE A 97 -12.17 -2.92 5.43
C ILE A 97 -12.47 -3.99 4.37
N VAL A 98 -13.74 -4.39 4.30
CA VAL A 98 -14.26 -5.31 3.28
C VAL A 98 -14.39 -4.51 1.99
N PHE A 99 -13.48 -4.71 1.05
CA PHE A 99 -13.69 -4.31 -0.34
C PHE A 99 -14.63 -5.34 -0.98
N ASN A 100 -15.93 -5.04 -0.99
CA ASN A 100 -16.89 -5.80 -1.77
C ASN A 100 -16.58 -5.63 -3.26
N LYS A 101 -16.49 -6.74 -3.99
CA LYS A 101 -16.59 -6.75 -5.44
C LYS A 101 -18.04 -6.39 -5.81
N ALA A 102 -18.21 -5.32 -6.58
CA ALA A 102 -19.42 -5.11 -7.39
C ALA A 102 -19.20 -5.75 -8.75
#